data_AF-A0A182S6E0-F1
#
_entry.id   AF-A0A182S6E0-F1
#
_cell.length_a   1.000
_cell.length_b   1.000
_cell.length_c   1.000
_cell.angle_alpha   90.00
_cell.angle_beta   90.00
_cell.angle_gamma   90.00
#
_symmetry.space_group_name_H-M   'P 1'
#
loop_
_entity.id
_entity.type
_entity.pdbx_description
1 polymer ?
#
loop_
_entity_poly.entity_id
_entity_poly.type
_entity_poly.pdbx_seq_one_letter_code
_entity_poly.pdbx_strand_id
1 'polypeptide(L)'
;MSLNTAHANNGVLIHASEGILIFSDHVTIEFTGHNNGAMKGSKQGRVYLTTHRVIYNSKSETDSLRSFSMPFVSMREVEVEQPVFGANYIKGKVNAQQNGNWEGEAKFKIVFKHGGAIDFGQAMLRAASI
;
A
#
# COMPACT_ATOMS: atom_id res chain seq x y z
N MET A 1 1.49 8.00 -7.34
CA MET A 1 2.00 6.67 -6.98
C MET A 1 3.46 6.55 -7.33
N SER A 2 4.27 5.98 -6.44
CA SER A 2 5.70 5.77 -6.68
C SER A 2 6.22 4.45 -6.12
N LEU A 3 7.14 3.83 -6.86
CA LEU A 3 7.81 2.57 -6.57
C LEU A 3 9.21 2.84 -5.97
N ASN A 4 9.53 2.18 -4.86
CA ASN A 4 10.83 2.22 -4.20
C ASN A 4 11.34 3.62 -3.81
N THR A 5 10.46 4.48 -3.32
CA THR A 5 10.80 5.87 -2.91
C THR A 5 10.49 6.19 -1.45
N ALA A 6 9.84 5.29 -0.69
CA ALA A 6 9.30 5.57 0.64
C ALA A 6 9.89 4.67 1.75
N HIS A 7 11.13 4.20 1.59
CA HIS A 7 11.83 3.37 2.57
C HIS A 7 13.21 3.94 2.90
N ALA A 8 13.68 3.69 4.12
CA ALA A 8 15.05 4.02 4.56
C ALA A 8 15.46 3.04 5.67
N ASN A 9 16.54 2.27 5.49
CA ASN A 9 17.17 1.39 6.50
C ASN A 9 16.18 0.74 7.49
N ASN A 10 15.40 -0.24 7.03
CA ASN A 10 14.30 -0.90 7.77
C ASN A 10 13.10 -0.02 8.22
N GLY A 11 13.11 1.28 7.94
CA GLY A 11 12.07 2.25 8.25
C GLY A 11 11.31 2.77 7.02
N VAL A 12 10.32 3.64 7.29
CA VAL A 12 9.49 4.32 6.30
C VAL A 12 9.96 5.77 6.14
N LEU A 13 10.05 6.24 4.90
CA LEU A 13 10.36 7.63 4.60
C LEU A 13 9.04 8.39 4.36
N ILE A 14 8.79 9.42 5.16
CA ILE A 14 7.63 10.30 5.06
C ILE A 14 8.08 11.75 4.88
N HIS A 15 7.22 12.59 4.28
CA HIS A 15 7.53 14.00 4.07
C HIS A 15 7.46 14.80 5.37
N ALA A 16 8.09 15.98 5.38
CA ALA A 16 7.90 16.92 6.48
C ALA A 16 6.41 17.23 6.66
N SER A 17 5.94 17.26 7.90
CA SER A 17 4.53 17.44 8.27
C SER A 17 3.58 16.30 7.87
N GLU A 18 4.08 15.19 7.33
CA GLU A 18 3.31 13.96 7.13
C GLU A 18 3.34 13.13 8.44
N GLY A 19 2.18 12.91 9.05
CA GLY A 19 2.03 12.04 10.24
C GLY A 19 1.57 10.62 9.90
N ILE A 20 2.07 9.61 10.63
CA ILE A 20 1.56 8.23 10.58
C ILE A 20 0.32 8.12 11.48
N LEU A 21 -0.78 7.61 10.93
CA LEU A 21 -2.07 7.48 11.61
C LEU A 21 -2.28 6.07 12.16
N ILE A 22 -2.02 5.06 11.33
CA ILE A 22 -2.13 3.65 11.71
C ILE A 22 -1.08 2.84 10.95
N PHE A 23 -0.64 1.75 11.57
CA PHE A 23 0.32 0.82 11.02
C PHE A 23 -0.22 -0.60 11.17
N SER A 24 0.03 -1.44 10.17
CA SER A 24 -0.21 -2.88 10.25
C SER A 24 1.00 -3.63 9.72
N ASP A 25 1.52 -4.54 10.55
CA ASP A 25 2.54 -5.50 10.13
C ASP A 25 1.92 -6.77 9.55
N HIS A 26 2.74 -7.64 8.97
CA HIS A 26 2.37 -8.97 8.49
C HIS A 26 1.26 -8.95 7.42
N VAL A 27 1.23 -7.91 6.60
CA VAL A 27 0.34 -7.85 5.44
C VAL A 27 0.98 -8.53 4.23
N THR A 28 0.15 -8.87 3.27
CA THR A 28 0.60 -9.35 1.97
C THR A 28 -0.02 -8.48 0.89
N ILE A 29 0.81 -7.92 0.00
CA ILE A 29 0.38 -7.11 -1.12
C ILE A 29 0.61 -7.85 -2.43
N GLU A 30 -0.39 -7.76 -3.32
CA GLU A 30 -0.33 -8.29 -4.67
C GLU A 30 -0.78 -7.21 -5.65
N PHE A 31 -0.14 -7.20 -6.82
CA PHE A 31 -0.47 -6.31 -7.92
C PHE A 31 -0.84 -7.13 -9.17
N THR A 32 -1.81 -6.64 -9.94
CA THR A 32 -2.22 -7.23 -11.22
C THR A 32 -2.49 -6.13 -12.24
N GLY A 33 -2.50 -6.48 -13.54
CA GLY A 33 -2.77 -5.52 -14.62
C GLY A 33 -1.58 -4.62 -14.99
N HIS A 34 -0.36 -4.97 -14.58
CA HIS A 34 0.87 -4.25 -14.88
C HIS A 34 1.94 -5.17 -15.48
N ASN A 35 2.98 -4.58 -16.10
CA ASN A 35 4.12 -5.32 -16.65
C ASN A 35 5.44 -5.10 -15.88
N ASN A 36 5.40 -4.42 -14.73
CA ASN A 36 6.58 -4.16 -13.91
C ASN A 36 7.04 -5.43 -13.15
N GLY A 37 8.30 -5.84 -13.33
CA GLY A 37 8.87 -7.02 -12.70
C GLY A 37 9.01 -6.95 -11.17
N ALA A 38 9.19 -5.76 -10.60
CA ALA A 38 9.30 -5.59 -9.15
C ALA A 38 7.97 -5.89 -8.44
N MET A 39 6.85 -5.51 -9.07
CA MET A 39 5.50 -5.70 -8.56
C MET A 39 4.96 -7.12 -8.76
N LYS A 40 5.70 -8.01 -9.44
CA LYS A 40 5.25 -9.37 -9.74
C LYS A 40 5.18 -10.25 -8.49
N GLY A 41 4.05 -10.95 -8.34
CA GLY A 41 3.84 -11.95 -7.31
C GLY A 41 3.38 -11.36 -5.96
N SER A 42 3.35 -12.23 -4.96
CA SER A 42 2.88 -11.90 -3.60
C SER A 42 4.04 -11.41 -2.74
N LYS A 43 3.89 -10.24 -2.13
CA LYS A 43 4.95 -9.57 -1.36
C LYS A 43 4.53 -9.42 0.09
N GLN A 44 5.39 -9.82 1.03
CA GLN A 44 5.11 -9.74 2.46
C GLN A 44 5.78 -8.52 3.08
N GLY A 45 5.06 -7.82 3.95
CA GLY A 45 5.57 -6.61 4.53
C GLY A 45 4.59 -5.96 5.50
N ARG A 46 4.65 -4.64 5.51
CA ARG A 46 3.93 -3.77 6.43
C ARG A 46 3.28 -2.64 5.64
N VAL A 47 2.17 -2.12 6.13
CA VAL A 47 1.53 -0.93 5.58
C VAL A 47 1.41 0.15 6.63
N TYR A 48 1.69 1.37 6.21
CA TYR A 48 1.54 2.59 6.99
C TYR A 48 0.45 3.43 6.33
N LEU A 49 -0.57 3.79 7.07
CA LEU A 49 -1.46 4.87 6.68
C LEU A 49 -0.88 6.16 7.24
N THR A 50 -0.65 7.12 6.37
CA THR A 50 -0.31 8.47 6.77
C THR A 50 -1.50 9.40 6.54
N THR A 51 -1.33 10.64 6.97
CA THR A 51 -2.23 11.76 6.63
C THR A 51 -2.40 11.99 5.11
N HIS A 52 -1.54 11.44 4.25
CA HIS A 52 -1.53 11.75 2.81
C HIS A 52 -1.63 10.50 1.90
N ARG A 53 -1.23 9.33 2.39
CA ARG A 53 -1.05 8.13 1.56
C ARG A 53 -1.03 6.84 2.36
N VAL A 54 -1.22 5.73 1.65
CA VAL A 54 -0.82 4.41 2.12
C VAL A 54 0.60 4.12 1.65
N ILE A 55 1.47 3.60 2.51
CA ILE A 55 2.83 3.18 2.14
C ILE A 55 2.98 1.72 2.49
N TYR A 56 3.24 0.87 1.48
CA TYR A 56 3.74 -0.48 1.71
C TYR A 56 5.26 -0.45 1.84
N ASN A 57 5.80 -1.19 2.81
CA ASN A 57 7.22 -1.51 2.93
C ASN A 57 7.41 -3.01 3.00
N SER A 58 8.37 -3.53 2.23
CA SER A 58 8.68 -4.97 2.25
C SER A 58 9.36 -5.38 3.54
N LYS A 59 9.11 -6.64 3.95
CA LYS A 59 9.79 -7.29 5.06
C LYS A 59 11.25 -7.64 4.71
N SER A 60 11.55 -7.84 3.42
CA SER A 60 12.89 -8.22 2.95
C SER A 60 13.54 -7.09 2.19
N GLU A 61 14.76 -6.72 2.57
CA GLU A 61 15.54 -5.70 1.86
C GLU A 61 16.04 -6.17 0.48
N THR A 62 16.07 -7.49 0.26
CA THR A 62 16.44 -8.10 -1.02
C THR A 62 15.29 -8.18 -2.02
N ASP A 63 14.08 -7.77 -1.60
CA ASP A 63 12.92 -7.74 -2.49
C ASP A 63 13.08 -6.61 -3.52
N SER A 64 12.74 -6.91 -4.78
CA SER A 64 12.73 -5.92 -5.84
C SER A 64 11.69 -4.83 -5.58
N LEU A 65 10.60 -5.16 -4.88
CA LEU A 65 9.67 -4.19 -4.32
C LEU A 65 10.04 -3.90 -2.87
N ARG A 66 10.78 -2.82 -2.61
CA ARG A 66 11.14 -2.37 -1.25
C ARG A 66 10.08 -1.50 -0.61
N SER A 67 9.44 -0.62 -1.40
CA SER A 67 8.32 0.19 -0.94
C SER A 67 7.37 0.55 -2.08
N PHE A 68 6.10 0.79 -1.76
CA PHE A 68 5.12 1.32 -2.69
C PHE A 68 4.31 2.44 -2.01
N SER A 69 4.44 3.67 -2.51
CA SER A 69 3.79 4.85 -1.92
C SER A 69 2.56 5.24 -2.70
N MET A 70 1.41 5.17 -2.03
CA MET A 70 0.06 5.33 -2.55
C MET A 70 -0.69 6.59 -2.07
N PRO A 71 -0.45 7.77 -2.69
CA PRO A 71 -1.26 8.96 -2.48
C PRO A 71 -2.73 8.70 -2.74
N PHE A 72 -3.62 9.19 -1.87
CA PHE A 72 -5.06 9.01 -2.00
C PHE A 72 -5.59 9.47 -3.36
N VAL A 73 -5.06 10.58 -3.87
CA VAL A 73 -5.40 11.14 -5.20
C VAL A 73 -5.10 10.21 -6.38
N SER A 74 -4.25 9.20 -6.19
CA SER A 74 -3.89 8.22 -7.21
C SER A 74 -4.58 6.87 -7.02
N MET A 75 -5.39 6.72 -5.97
CA MET A 75 -6.16 5.50 -5.67
C MET A 75 -7.60 5.64 -6.21
N ARG A 76 -8.17 4.56 -6.72
CA ARG A 76 -9.55 4.50 -7.22
C ARG A 76 -10.20 3.18 -6.86
N GLU A 77 -11.53 3.16 -6.82
CA GLU A 77 -12.33 1.94 -6.59
C GLU A 77 -11.83 1.16 -5.35
N VAL A 78 -11.56 1.89 -4.26
CA VAL A 78 -10.98 1.32 -3.05
C VAL A 78 -12.09 0.71 -2.20
N GLU A 79 -11.96 -0.58 -1.91
CA GLU A 79 -12.97 -1.36 -1.19
C GLU A 79 -12.32 -2.20 -0.09
N VAL A 80 -13.00 -2.32 1.05
CA VAL A 80 -12.64 -3.25 2.12
C VAL A 80 -13.54 -4.47 2.00
N GLU A 81 -12.94 -5.64 1.88
CA GLU A 81 -13.64 -6.91 1.72
C GLU A 81 -13.51 -7.78 2.97
N GLN A 82 -14.65 -8.32 3.39
CA GLN A 82 -14.79 -9.17 4.59
C GLN A 82 -15.35 -10.53 4.18
N PRO A 83 -14.51 -11.43 3.63
CA PRO A 83 -14.98 -12.75 3.27
C PRO A 83 -15.35 -13.56 4.53
N VAL A 84 -16.38 -14.40 4.42
CA VAL A 84 -16.79 -15.32 5.51
C VAL A 84 -15.65 -16.27 5.88
N PHE A 85 -14.81 -16.63 4.90
CA PHE A 85 -13.64 -17.48 5.08
C PHE A 85 -12.38 -16.76 4.56
N GLY A 86 -11.33 -16.75 5.37
CA GLY A 86 -10.06 -16.13 5.06
C GLY A 86 -9.87 -14.75 5.70
N ALA A 87 -8.76 -14.10 5.35
CA ALA A 87 -8.41 -12.81 5.91
C ALA A 87 -9.07 -11.66 5.14
N ASN A 88 -9.46 -10.62 5.88
CA ASN A 88 -9.95 -9.38 5.29
C ASN A 88 -8.86 -8.70 4.46
N TYR A 89 -9.28 -8.02 3.40
CA TYR A 89 -8.35 -7.34 2.51
C TYR A 89 -8.90 -6.03 1.98
N ILE A 90 -7.99 -5.13 1.63
CA ILE A 90 -8.31 -3.88 0.93
C ILE A 90 -7.85 -4.04 -0.51
N LYS A 91 -8.71 -3.75 -1.48
CA LYS A 91 -8.37 -3.77 -2.90
C LYS A 91 -8.71 -2.43 -3.55
N GLY A 92 -8.13 -2.19 -4.72
CA GLY A 92 -8.50 -1.07 -5.57
C GLY A 92 -7.56 -0.94 -6.75
N LYS A 93 -7.64 0.21 -7.42
CA LYS A 93 -6.76 0.59 -8.52
C LYS A 93 -5.82 1.71 -8.10
N VAL A 94 -4.65 1.74 -8.71
CA VAL A 94 -3.65 2.79 -8.55
C VAL A 94 -3.09 3.22 -9.89
N ASN A 95 -2.92 4.53 -10.07
CA ASN A 95 -2.30 5.11 -11.25
C ASN A 95 -0.89 5.62 -10.96
N ALA A 96 0.05 5.27 -11.84
CA ALA A 96 1.40 5.84 -11.83
C ALA A 96 1.34 7.37 -11.87
N GLN A 97 2.24 8.03 -11.14
CA GLN A 97 2.49 9.46 -11.29
C GLN A 97 3.80 9.67 -12.05
N GLN A 98 3.96 10.86 -12.63
CA GLN A 98 5.24 11.25 -13.23
C GLN A 98 6.37 11.05 -12.21
N ASN A 99 7.51 10.54 -12.69
CA ASN A 99 8.69 10.24 -11.87
C ASN A 99 8.42 9.22 -10.74
N GLY A 100 7.41 8.37 -10.90
CA GLY A 100 7.03 7.33 -9.94
C GLY A 100 7.82 6.01 -10.05
N ASN A 101 8.82 5.89 -10.92
CA ASN A 101 9.58 4.65 -11.20
C ASN A 101 8.76 3.47 -11.76
N TRP A 102 7.54 3.71 -12.23
CA TRP A 102 6.72 2.77 -12.99
C TRP A 102 5.65 3.54 -13.78
N GLU A 103 4.97 2.87 -14.71
CA GLU A 103 3.98 3.49 -15.60
C GLU A 103 2.69 2.66 -15.67
N GLY A 104 1.59 3.33 -16.00
CA GLY A 104 0.28 2.70 -16.20
C GLY A 104 -0.61 2.66 -14.95
N GLU A 105 -1.52 1.70 -14.95
CA GLU A 105 -2.45 1.40 -13.86
C GLU A 105 -2.14 0.00 -13.32
N ALA A 106 -2.34 -0.21 -12.03
CA ALA A 106 -2.33 -1.54 -11.43
C ALA A 106 -3.51 -1.72 -10.47
N LYS A 107 -4.05 -2.93 -10.39
CA LYS A 107 -4.95 -3.32 -9.30
C LYS A 107 -4.11 -3.83 -8.15
N PHE A 108 -4.33 -3.30 -6.95
CA PHE A 108 -3.67 -3.78 -5.73
C PHE A 108 -4.65 -4.57 -4.87
N LYS A 109 -4.11 -5.50 -4.08
CA LYS A 109 -4.82 -6.21 -3.01
C LYS A 109 -3.89 -6.34 -1.81
N ILE A 110 -4.29 -5.79 -0.66
CA ILE A 110 -3.56 -5.84 0.61
C ILE A 110 -4.35 -6.73 1.57
N VAL A 111 -3.80 -7.90 1.89
CA VAL A 111 -4.40 -8.90 2.79
C VAL A 111 -3.84 -8.72 4.19
N PHE A 112 -4.71 -8.56 5.18
CA PHE A 112 -4.37 -8.34 6.58
C PHE A 112 -4.47 -9.66 7.37
N LYS A 113 -3.39 -10.44 7.34
CA LYS A 113 -3.38 -11.81 7.91
C LYS A 113 -3.63 -11.88 9.41
N HIS A 114 -3.35 -10.81 10.14
CA HIS A 114 -3.51 -10.72 11.60
C HIS A 114 -4.65 -9.78 12.03
N GLY A 115 -5.60 -9.48 11.12
CA GLY A 115 -6.69 -8.55 11.40
C GLY A 115 -6.30 -7.08 11.19
N GLY A 116 -7.18 -6.15 11.58
CA GLY A 116 -6.95 -4.70 11.45
C GLY A 116 -7.37 -4.08 10.10
N ALA A 117 -7.80 -4.88 9.11
CA ALA A 117 -8.23 -4.35 7.81
C ALA A 117 -9.38 -3.33 7.91
N ILE A 118 -10.31 -3.53 8.84
CA ILE A 118 -11.48 -2.67 9.01
C ILE A 118 -11.08 -1.34 9.62
N ASP A 119 -10.32 -1.36 10.70
CA ASP A 119 -9.81 -0.14 11.33
C ASP A 119 -8.92 0.63 10.35
N PHE A 120 -8.04 -0.07 9.62
CA PHE A 120 -7.20 0.52 8.59
C PHE A 120 -8.03 1.16 7.47
N GLY A 121 -9.04 0.45 6.96
CA GLY A 121 -9.94 0.96 5.91
C GLY A 121 -10.76 2.16 6.36
N GLN A 122 -11.31 2.13 7.57
CA GLN A 122 -12.04 3.27 8.15
C GLN A 122 -11.13 4.48 8.37
N ALA A 123 -9.92 4.27 8.91
CA ALA A 123 -8.95 5.33 9.08
C ALA A 123 -8.55 5.95 7.73
N MET A 124 -8.36 5.12 6.70
CA MET A 124 -8.04 5.57 5.35
C MET A 124 -9.15 6.42 4.74
N LEU A 125 -10.42 6.03 4.90
CA LEU A 125 -11.56 6.83 4.43
C LEU A 125 -11.63 8.18 5.12
N ARG A 126 -11.40 8.22 6.44
CA ARG A 126 -11.34 9.48 7.20
C ARG A 126 -10.17 10.36 6.71
N ALA A 127 -8.98 9.78 6.55
CA ALA A 127 -7.80 10.51 6.09
C ALA A 127 -7.95 11.06 4.66
N ALA A 128 -8.62 10.33 3.77
CA ALA A 128 -8.87 10.75 2.39
C ALA A 128 -9.97 11.82 2.25
N SER A 129 -10.75 12.08 3.31
CA SER A 129 -11.81 13.09 3.33
C SER A 129 -11.36 14.47 3.80
N ILE A 130 -10.08 14.61 4.18
CA ILE A 130 -9.43 15.86 4.61
C ILE A 130 -8.77 16.51 3.40
#